data_AF-A0A316VTY8-F1
#
_entry.id   AF-A0A316VTY8-F1
#
_cell.length_a   1.000
_cell.length_b   1.000
_cell.length_c   1.000
_cell.angle_alpha   90.00
_cell.angle_beta   90.00
_cell.angle_gamma   90.00
#
_symmetry.space_group_name_H-M   'P 1'
#
loop_
_entity.id
_entity.type
_entity.pdbx_description
1 polymer ?
#
loop_
_entity_poly.entity_id
_entity_poly.type
_entity_poly.pdbx_seq_one_letter_code
_entity_poly.pdbx_strand_id
1 'polypeptide(L)'
;MGTAHTSKRPPLKYHLAFCTTQVIRHGEKPGGKKHHGLSPAGKRRAQCLKRVFGSGDLKAQYAMAPAYKRSGARRRAYDTLKPLSRYTGMPLDTSCQRDDSSCVHKVLERETSKGNNVVVAWQHTAISSLVRGLGVKGLVWDKKRYDMIIHIKKGKVHRIDSEECEGLDKRWLHWHAKKGNGKGKGGQYGRIVDDESWAEGAGEDQIPLATKGASFASSFVAYDEDDNAEEDLEEDVDLDDVFGRQSLGSAMTNWFGMR
;
A
#
# COMPACT_ATOMS: atom_id res chain seq x y z
N MET A 1 44.53 16.99 48.61
CA MET A 1 43.99 17.88 47.55
C MET A 1 43.66 16.99 46.36
N GLY A 2 42.41 16.57 46.23
CA GLY A 2 41.96 15.66 45.18
C GLY A 2 41.53 16.42 43.92
N THR A 3 42.17 16.14 42.79
CA THR A 3 41.81 16.69 41.48
C THR A 3 40.60 15.94 40.92
N ALA A 4 39.46 16.63 40.85
CA ALA A 4 38.24 16.10 40.24
C ALA A 4 38.38 16.08 38.70
N HIS A 5 38.48 14.88 38.13
CA HIS A 5 38.30 14.68 36.70
C HIS A 5 36.82 14.72 36.35
N THR A 6 36.35 15.85 35.84
CA THR A 6 35.03 15.94 35.21
C THR A 6 35.08 15.25 33.85
N SER A 7 34.65 14.01 33.79
CA SER A 7 34.35 13.30 32.55
C SER A 7 33.22 14.02 31.82
N LYS A 8 33.55 14.82 30.80
CA LYS A 8 32.58 15.40 29.88
C LYS A 8 32.02 14.26 29.03
N ARG A 9 30.81 13.78 29.35
CA ARG A 9 30.07 12.91 28.45
C ARG A 9 29.88 13.66 27.11
N PRO A 10 30.27 13.09 25.97
CA PRO A 10 30.00 13.73 24.69
C PRO A 10 28.49 13.88 24.51
N PRO A 11 28.02 14.94 23.83
CA PRO A 11 26.59 15.12 23.59
C PRO A 11 26.07 13.89 22.83
N LEU A 12 24.92 13.38 23.27
CA LEU A 12 24.16 12.35 22.56
C LEU A 12 24.01 12.82 21.11
N LYS A 13 24.73 12.17 20.18
CA LYS A 13 24.42 12.22 18.76
C LYS A 13 23.01 11.67 18.66
N TYR A 14 22.02 12.55 18.64
CA TYR A 14 20.68 12.20 18.22
C TYR A 14 20.86 11.45 16.90
N HIS A 15 20.63 10.13 16.94
CA HIS A 15 20.42 9.39 15.71
C HIS A 15 19.35 10.18 14.98
N LEU A 16 19.70 10.79 13.84
CA LEU A 16 18.75 11.46 12.98
C LEU A 16 17.57 10.50 12.85
N ALA A 17 16.46 10.84 13.50
CA ALA A 17 15.22 10.13 13.30
C ALA A 17 14.93 10.34 11.83
N PHE A 18 15.28 9.34 11.03
CA PHE A 18 15.20 9.46 9.58
C PHE A 18 13.73 9.47 9.24
N CYS A 19 13.22 10.66 8.93
CA CYS A 19 11.82 10.88 8.66
C CYS A 19 11.41 10.40 7.27
N THR A 20 10.13 10.12 7.15
CA THR A 20 9.55 9.46 5.99
C THR A 20 8.82 10.49 5.13
N THR A 21 9.07 10.45 3.83
CA THR A 21 8.22 11.07 2.81
C THR A 21 7.17 10.07 2.38
N GLN A 22 5.91 10.38 2.64
CA GLN A 22 4.73 9.55 2.36
C GLN A 22 4.03 10.12 1.12
N VAL A 23 4.16 9.44 -0.02
CA VAL A 23 3.64 9.93 -1.30
C VAL A 23 2.32 9.26 -1.63
N ILE A 24 1.30 10.08 -1.85
CA ILE A 24 -0.04 9.64 -2.24
C ILE A 24 -0.50 10.36 -3.51
N ARG A 25 -1.49 9.78 -4.18
CA ARG A 25 -2.24 10.46 -5.22
C ARG A 25 -3.37 11.28 -4.61
N HIS A 26 -3.77 12.37 -5.25
CA HIS A 26 -5.02 13.04 -4.92
C HIS A 26 -6.22 12.07 -4.96
N GLY A 27 -7.24 12.31 -4.13
CA GLY A 27 -8.45 11.49 -4.07
C GLY A 27 -9.26 11.47 -5.38
N GLU A 28 -10.27 10.61 -5.42
CA GLU A 28 -11.09 10.31 -6.59
C GLU A 28 -11.68 11.58 -7.22
N LYS A 29 -11.63 11.64 -8.55
CA LYS A 29 -12.25 12.71 -9.34
C LYS A 29 -13.71 12.37 -9.63
N PRO A 30 -14.62 13.36 -9.69
CA PRO A 30 -15.96 13.13 -10.22
C PRO A 30 -15.89 12.75 -11.71
N GLY A 31 -16.96 12.14 -12.23
CA GLY A 31 -17.08 11.89 -13.67
C GLY A 31 -17.04 13.20 -14.46
N GLY A 32 -16.34 13.21 -15.62
CA GLY A 32 -16.27 14.38 -16.52
C GLY A 32 -15.05 15.30 -16.32
N LYS A 33 -14.68 16.03 -17.39
CA LYS A 33 -13.47 16.88 -17.45
C LYS A 33 -13.63 18.25 -16.76
N LYS A 34 -14.87 18.71 -16.52
CA LYS A 34 -15.18 20.08 -16.05
C LYS A 34 -15.10 20.29 -14.54
N HIS A 35 -14.86 19.23 -13.76
CA HIS A 35 -14.86 19.34 -12.32
C HIS A 35 -13.45 19.34 -11.75
N HIS A 36 -13.14 20.37 -10.97
CA HIS A 36 -11.82 20.58 -10.39
C HIS A 36 -11.66 19.99 -8.99
N GLY A 37 -12.75 19.63 -8.31
CA GLY A 37 -12.72 19.08 -6.94
C GLY A 37 -12.68 17.55 -6.86
N LEU A 38 -12.81 17.06 -5.62
CA LEU A 38 -12.96 15.64 -5.29
C LEU A 38 -14.41 15.17 -5.48
N SER A 39 -14.58 13.91 -5.89
CA SER A 39 -15.87 13.21 -5.87
C SER A 39 -16.30 12.93 -4.42
N PRO A 40 -17.54 12.44 -4.18
CA PRO A 40 -17.93 11.94 -2.86
C PRO A 40 -16.97 10.89 -2.29
N ALA A 41 -16.53 9.94 -3.12
CA ALA A 41 -15.51 8.95 -2.73
C ALA A 41 -14.17 9.63 -2.37
N GLY A 42 -13.72 10.59 -3.18
CA GLY A 42 -12.47 11.32 -2.90
C GLY A 42 -12.54 12.14 -1.61
N LYS A 43 -13.69 12.72 -1.29
CA LYS A 43 -13.90 13.40 0.00
C LYS A 43 -13.87 12.43 1.17
N ARG A 44 -14.43 11.22 1.03
CA ARG A 44 -14.35 10.17 2.06
C ARG A 44 -12.90 9.73 2.27
N ARG A 45 -12.16 9.48 1.19
CA ARG A 45 -10.71 9.18 1.25
C ARG A 45 -9.92 10.27 1.98
N ALA A 46 -10.17 11.53 1.64
CA ALA A 46 -9.52 12.66 2.31
C ALA A 46 -9.77 12.69 3.84
N GLN A 47 -10.90 12.14 4.32
CA GLN A 47 -11.15 11.99 5.76
C GLN A 47 -10.40 10.80 6.38
N CYS A 48 -10.31 9.68 5.66
CA CYS A 48 -9.58 8.48 6.08
C CYS A 48 -8.09 8.78 6.39
N LEU A 49 -7.50 9.78 5.72
CA LEU A 49 -6.13 10.21 5.98
C LEU A 49 -5.85 10.60 7.45
N LYS A 50 -6.86 11.03 8.22
CA LYS A 50 -6.71 11.32 9.65
C LYS A 50 -6.29 10.09 10.45
N ARG A 51 -6.82 8.92 10.10
CA ARG A 51 -6.45 7.65 10.74
C ARG A 51 -5.06 7.20 10.32
N VAL A 52 -4.71 7.41 9.05
CA VAL A 52 -3.45 6.92 8.47
C VAL A 52 -2.25 7.79 8.88
N PHE A 53 -2.42 9.11 8.86
CA PHE A 53 -1.33 10.08 9.04
C PHE A 53 -1.53 11.00 10.25
N GLY A 54 -2.59 10.85 11.04
CA GLY A 54 -2.87 11.73 12.18
C GLY A 54 -2.20 11.31 13.49
N SER A 55 -1.72 10.08 13.60
CA SER A 55 -1.16 9.50 14.82
C SER A 55 -0.13 8.40 14.52
N GLY A 56 0.60 7.94 15.55
CA GLY A 56 1.63 6.91 15.45
C GLY A 56 2.97 7.42 14.90
N ASP A 57 3.91 6.51 14.66
CA ASP A 57 5.29 6.83 14.27
C ASP A 57 5.40 7.50 12.89
N LEU A 58 4.41 7.25 12.02
CA LEU A 58 4.31 7.84 10.69
C LEU A 58 3.33 9.02 10.63
N LYS A 59 2.90 9.55 11.79
CA LYS A 59 2.13 10.79 11.86
C LYS A 59 2.82 11.85 11.00
N ALA A 60 2.07 12.50 10.11
CA ALA A 60 2.58 13.58 9.30
C ALA A 60 2.68 14.87 10.14
N GLN A 61 3.83 15.55 10.04
CA GLN A 61 4.09 16.86 10.64
C GLN A 61 4.15 17.96 9.58
N TYR A 62 4.18 17.61 8.30
CA TYR A 62 4.12 18.54 7.19
C TYR A 62 3.33 17.93 6.03
N ALA A 63 2.54 18.75 5.35
CA ALA A 63 1.83 18.34 4.15
C ALA A 63 2.18 19.23 2.95
N MET A 64 2.21 18.61 1.78
CA MET A 64 2.51 19.32 0.54
C MET A 64 1.59 18.90 -0.60
N ALA A 65 1.14 19.89 -1.36
CA ALA A 65 0.33 19.74 -2.56
C ALA A 65 0.81 20.74 -3.63
N PRO A 66 0.49 20.56 -4.93
CA PRO A 66 0.89 21.51 -5.94
C PRO A 66 0.12 22.81 -5.79
N ALA A 67 0.74 23.91 -6.21
CA ALA A 67 0.05 25.15 -6.48
C ALA A 67 -1.14 24.90 -7.42
N TYR A 68 -2.28 25.50 -7.10
CA TYR A 68 -3.51 25.40 -7.88
C TYR A 68 -3.96 26.76 -8.39
N LYS A 69 -4.67 26.76 -9.53
CA LYS A 69 -5.12 28.00 -10.18
C LYS A 69 -6.33 28.58 -9.46
N ARG A 70 -6.57 29.89 -9.61
CA ARG A 70 -7.79 30.57 -9.14
C ARG A 70 -9.08 29.93 -9.68
N SER A 71 -9.04 29.35 -10.88
CA SER A 71 -10.16 28.59 -11.45
C SER A 71 -10.47 27.27 -10.70
N GLY A 72 -9.65 26.90 -9.72
CA GLY A 72 -9.69 25.62 -9.03
C GLY A 72 -8.91 24.52 -9.74
N ALA A 73 -8.42 24.73 -10.97
CA ALA A 73 -7.63 23.71 -11.65
C ALA A 73 -6.43 23.28 -10.79
N ARG A 74 -6.22 21.96 -10.70
CA ARG A 74 -5.19 21.27 -9.87
C ARG A 74 -5.47 21.24 -8.35
N ARG A 75 -6.59 21.78 -7.86
CA ARG A 75 -6.89 21.83 -6.41
C ARG A 75 -7.11 20.47 -5.71
N ARG A 76 -7.32 19.37 -6.44
CA ARG A 76 -7.67 18.06 -5.83
C ARG A 76 -6.66 17.58 -4.81
N ALA A 77 -5.37 17.74 -5.08
CA ALA A 77 -4.33 17.33 -4.14
C ALA A 77 -4.40 18.13 -2.83
N TYR A 78 -4.60 19.45 -2.93
CA TYR A 78 -4.86 20.30 -1.76
C TYR A 78 -6.14 19.87 -1.03
N ASP A 79 -7.26 19.70 -1.73
CA ASP A 79 -8.53 19.25 -1.16
C ASP A 79 -8.41 17.87 -0.47
N THR A 80 -7.46 17.03 -0.91
CA THR A 80 -7.21 15.70 -0.33
C THR A 80 -6.51 15.81 1.04
N LEU A 81 -5.52 16.69 1.17
CA LEU A 81 -4.75 16.85 2.42
C LEU A 81 -5.38 17.84 3.41
N LYS A 82 -6.26 18.73 2.94
CA LYS A 82 -6.87 19.78 3.75
C LYS A 82 -7.56 19.28 5.03
N PRO A 83 -8.36 18.18 5.02
CA PRO A 83 -9.00 17.69 6.24
C PRO A 83 -7.99 17.19 7.27
N LEU A 84 -6.91 16.54 6.84
CA LEU A 84 -5.83 16.08 7.71
C LEU A 84 -5.08 17.27 8.31
N SER A 85 -4.68 18.25 7.50
CA SER A 85 -3.98 19.46 7.98
C SER A 85 -4.79 20.23 9.02
N ARG A 86 -6.10 20.38 8.80
CA ARG A 86 -7.01 20.99 9.79
C ARG A 86 -7.11 20.18 11.09
N TYR A 87 -7.07 18.86 10.99
CA TYR A 87 -7.19 17.97 12.14
C TYR A 87 -5.92 17.95 13.00
N THR A 88 -4.74 17.95 12.37
CA THR A 88 -3.46 17.88 13.08
C THR A 88 -2.86 19.25 13.41
N GLY A 89 -3.34 20.33 12.77
CA GLY A 89 -2.75 21.66 12.85
C GLY A 89 -1.46 21.82 12.04
N MET A 90 -1.05 20.81 11.26
CA MET A 90 0.20 20.86 10.50
C MET A 90 0.08 21.78 9.27
N PRO A 91 1.19 22.39 8.83
CA PRO A 91 1.22 23.20 7.61
C PRO A 91 0.85 22.38 6.37
N LEU A 92 0.16 23.03 5.43
CA LEU A 92 -0.15 22.51 4.09
C LEU A 92 0.43 23.46 3.05
N ASP A 93 1.60 23.10 2.54
CA ASP A 93 2.37 23.89 1.57
C ASP A 93 1.87 23.66 0.14
N THR A 94 1.63 24.76 -0.57
CA THR A 94 1.25 24.76 -1.99
C THR A 94 2.14 25.68 -2.85
N SER A 95 3.37 25.94 -2.41
CA SER A 95 4.29 26.88 -3.05
C SER A 95 4.87 26.37 -4.38
N CYS A 96 5.10 25.07 -4.53
CA CYS A 96 5.69 24.50 -5.75
C CYS A 96 4.65 24.18 -6.83
N GLN A 97 5.05 24.38 -8.09
CA GLN A 97 4.22 24.02 -9.25
C GLN A 97 4.16 22.50 -9.46
N ARG A 98 3.11 22.05 -10.17
CA ARG A 98 2.86 20.63 -10.49
C ARG A 98 4.03 19.95 -11.21
N ASP A 99 4.74 20.69 -12.04
CA ASP A 99 5.82 20.24 -12.93
C ASP A 99 7.21 20.55 -12.36
N ASP A 100 7.31 21.25 -11.24
CA ASP A 100 8.58 21.66 -10.66
C ASP A 100 9.05 20.67 -9.58
N SER A 101 9.57 19.54 -10.04
CA SER A 101 10.11 18.50 -9.14
C SER A 101 11.30 19.00 -8.32
N SER A 102 12.04 19.99 -8.81
CA SER A 102 13.20 20.56 -8.11
C SER A 102 12.79 21.35 -6.87
N CYS A 103 11.75 22.17 -6.98
CA CYS A 103 11.16 22.89 -5.85
C CYS A 103 10.61 21.91 -4.81
N VAL A 104 9.87 20.88 -5.27
CA VAL A 104 9.32 19.86 -4.38
C VAL A 104 10.43 19.14 -3.63
N HIS A 105 11.50 18.73 -4.30
CA HIS A 105 12.62 18.04 -3.66
C HIS A 105 13.27 18.89 -2.57
N LYS A 106 13.55 20.17 -2.84
CA LYS A 106 14.12 21.10 -1.85
C LYS A 106 13.24 21.24 -0.60
N VAL A 107 11.91 21.29 -0.77
CA VAL A 107 10.98 21.35 0.37
C VAL A 107 11.03 20.04 1.16
N LEU A 108 10.99 18.89 0.50
CA LEU A 108 10.99 17.58 1.16
C LEU A 108 12.30 17.33 1.91
N GLU A 109 13.44 17.62 1.30
CA GLU A 109 14.75 17.52 1.94
C GLU A 109 14.80 18.41 3.18
N ARG A 110 14.43 19.69 3.04
CA ARG A 110 14.41 20.63 4.18
C ARG A 110 13.56 20.13 5.34
N GLU A 111 12.33 19.67 5.08
CA GLU A 111 11.42 19.25 6.14
C GLU A 111 11.84 17.91 6.77
N THR A 112 12.30 16.95 5.97
CA THR A 112 12.81 15.69 6.50
C THR A 112 14.10 15.87 7.31
N SER A 113 14.98 16.80 6.92
CA SER A 113 16.17 17.18 7.71
C SER A 113 15.84 17.82 9.07
N LYS A 114 14.65 18.43 9.20
CA LYS A 114 14.15 18.96 10.48
C LYS A 114 13.53 17.90 11.40
N GLY A 115 13.43 16.64 10.93
CA GLY A 115 12.77 15.59 11.69
C GLY A 115 11.25 15.54 11.47
N ASN A 116 10.72 16.08 10.36
CA ASN A 116 9.31 15.97 10.01
C ASN A 116 9.06 14.80 9.06
N ASN A 117 8.10 13.93 9.38
CA ASN A 117 7.46 13.10 8.36
C ASN A 117 6.58 14.00 7.49
N VAL A 118 6.70 13.83 6.19
CA VAL A 118 6.01 14.66 5.20
C VAL A 118 5.02 13.81 4.44
N VAL A 119 3.78 14.26 4.29
CA VAL A 119 2.81 13.66 3.36
C VAL A 119 2.66 14.54 2.12
N VAL A 120 2.79 13.95 0.94
CA VAL A 120 2.71 14.65 -0.34
C VAL A 120 1.59 14.05 -1.18
N ALA A 121 0.63 14.88 -1.58
CA ALA A 121 -0.44 14.47 -2.49
C ALA A 121 -0.22 15.09 -3.87
N TRP A 122 -0.24 14.25 -4.92
CA TRP A 122 0.01 14.74 -6.28
C TRP A 122 -0.89 14.13 -7.35
N GLN A 123 -0.72 14.56 -8.60
CA GLN A 123 -1.35 13.93 -9.77
C GLN A 123 -0.52 12.71 -10.19
N HIS A 124 -1.15 11.53 -10.32
CA HIS A 124 -0.50 10.26 -10.66
C HIS A 124 0.56 10.34 -11.78
N THR A 125 0.27 11.02 -12.90
CA THR A 125 1.22 11.15 -14.01
C THR A 125 2.50 11.93 -13.68
N ALA A 126 2.50 12.73 -12.61
CA ALA A 126 3.65 13.50 -12.18
C ALA A 126 4.34 12.92 -10.93
N ILE A 127 3.74 11.88 -10.29
CA ILE A 127 4.34 11.22 -9.12
C ILE A 127 5.68 10.57 -9.49
N SER A 128 5.77 9.89 -10.64
CA SER A 128 7.01 9.24 -11.06
C SER A 128 8.17 10.24 -11.22
N SER A 129 7.92 11.44 -11.74
CA SER A 129 8.95 12.48 -11.83
C SER A 129 9.35 13.03 -10.46
N LEU A 130 8.36 13.18 -9.56
CA LEU A 130 8.57 13.65 -8.19
C LEU A 130 9.46 12.68 -7.41
N VAL A 131 9.11 11.39 -7.37
CA VAL A 131 9.87 10.40 -6.58
C VAL A 131 11.24 10.09 -7.18
N ARG A 132 11.41 10.27 -8.50
CA ARG A 132 12.71 10.19 -9.15
C ARG A 132 13.68 11.25 -8.64
N GLY A 133 13.18 12.45 -8.34
CA GLY A 133 13.98 13.49 -7.67
C GLY A 133 14.44 13.07 -6.27
N LEU A 134 13.73 12.16 -5.62
CA LEU A 134 14.09 11.58 -4.32
C LEU A 134 14.99 10.34 -4.45
N GLY A 135 15.33 9.88 -5.66
CA GLY A 135 16.16 8.69 -5.88
C GLY A 135 15.39 7.39 -6.16
N VAL A 136 14.05 7.42 -6.18
CA VAL A 136 13.22 6.26 -6.51
C VAL A 136 12.96 6.18 -8.02
N LYS A 137 13.37 5.08 -8.64
CA LYS A 137 13.27 4.83 -10.08
C LYS A 137 12.20 3.78 -10.40
N GLY A 138 11.82 3.73 -11.68
CA GLY A 138 10.87 2.72 -12.18
C GLY A 138 9.45 2.82 -11.65
N LEU A 139 9.07 3.94 -11.00
CA LEU A 139 7.74 4.05 -10.42
C LEU A 139 6.65 3.99 -11.50
N VAL A 140 5.87 2.91 -11.49
CA VAL A 140 4.65 2.73 -12.25
C VAL A 140 3.44 2.83 -11.34
N TRP A 141 2.65 3.89 -11.49
CA TRP A 141 1.42 4.10 -10.72
C TRP A 141 0.19 3.58 -11.47
N ASP A 142 -0.51 2.57 -10.94
CA ASP A 142 -1.81 2.18 -11.50
C ASP A 142 -2.84 3.31 -11.35
N LYS A 143 -3.29 3.86 -12.48
CA LYS A 143 -4.29 4.93 -12.55
C LYS A 143 -5.63 4.59 -11.90
N LYS A 144 -5.91 3.33 -11.58
CA LYS A 144 -7.10 2.88 -10.83
C LYS A 144 -6.89 2.89 -9.32
N ARG A 145 -5.64 2.87 -8.84
CA ARG A 145 -5.29 2.92 -7.42
C ARG A 145 -5.26 4.37 -6.92
N TYR A 146 -6.07 4.65 -5.91
CA TYR A 146 -6.10 5.91 -5.16
C TYR A 146 -5.66 5.71 -3.70
N ASP A 147 -5.61 4.46 -3.27
CA ASP A 147 -5.29 3.96 -1.93
C ASP A 147 -3.80 3.77 -1.69
N MET A 148 -2.99 3.72 -2.73
CA MET A 148 -1.56 3.39 -2.58
C MET A 148 -0.80 4.53 -1.89
N ILE A 149 0.01 4.16 -0.90
CA ILE A 149 0.93 5.04 -0.18
C ILE A 149 2.35 4.51 -0.38
N ILE A 150 3.27 5.39 -0.76
CA ILE A 150 4.69 5.04 -0.89
C ILE A 150 5.47 5.73 0.23
N HIS A 151 6.19 4.94 1.03
CA HIS A 151 7.00 5.43 2.14
C HIS A 151 8.47 5.45 1.71
N ILE A 152 8.99 6.66 1.51
CA ILE A 152 10.36 6.91 1.03
C ILE A 152 11.18 7.50 2.15
N LYS A 153 12.38 6.96 2.36
CA LYS A 153 13.35 7.45 3.34
C LYS A 153 14.76 7.23 2.81
N LYS A 154 15.60 8.28 2.91
CA LYS A 154 16.94 8.32 2.31
C LYS A 154 16.99 7.87 0.83
N GLY A 155 15.97 8.26 0.07
CA GLY A 155 15.82 7.91 -1.34
C GLY A 155 15.61 6.44 -1.64
N LYS A 156 15.24 5.64 -0.65
CA LYS A 156 14.80 4.25 -0.80
C LYS A 156 13.35 4.09 -0.39
N VAL A 157 12.65 3.18 -1.05
CA VAL A 157 11.30 2.75 -0.70
C VAL A 157 11.38 1.74 0.43
N HIS A 158 10.83 2.09 1.58
CA HIS A 158 10.78 1.18 2.73
C HIS A 158 9.47 0.39 2.81
N ARG A 159 8.38 0.97 2.30
CA ARG A 159 7.07 0.33 2.29
C ARG A 159 6.20 0.91 1.19
N ILE A 160 5.37 0.07 0.58
CA ILE A 160 4.24 0.51 -0.24
C ILE A 160 3.03 -0.30 0.23
N ASP A 161 2.00 0.38 0.70
CA ASP A 161 0.80 -0.21 1.30
C ASP A 161 -0.46 0.52 0.86
N SER A 162 -1.61 -0.07 1.20
CA SER A 162 -2.93 0.53 1.01
C SER A 162 -3.29 1.43 2.19
N GLU A 163 -3.98 2.54 1.93
CA GLU A 163 -4.62 3.40 2.93
C GLU A 163 -5.74 2.68 3.70
N GLU A 164 -6.32 1.65 3.08
CA GLU A 164 -7.39 0.82 3.63
C GLU A 164 -8.61 1.63 4.07
N CYS A 165 -8.98 2.67 3.31
CA CYS A 165 -10.13 3.51 3.64
C CYS A 165 -11.43 2.70 3.58
N GLU A 166 -12.19 2.75 4.68
CA GLU A 166 -13.37 1.93 4.88
C GLU A 166 -14.43 2.20 3.79
N GLY A 167 -14.91 1.10 3.19
CA GLY A 167 -15.90 1.14 2.11
C GLY A 167 -15.36 1.55 0.73
N LEU A 168 -14.08 1.94 0.62
CA LEU A 168 -13.43 2.24 -0.67
C LEU A 168 -12.42 1.17 -1.08
N ASP A 169 -11.66 0.65 -0.11
CA ASP A 169 -10.45 -0.14 -0.38
C ASP A 169 -10.61 -1.62 -0.06
N LYS A 170 -11.84 -2.16 -0.08
CA LYS A 170 -12.14 -3.56 0.29
C LYS A 170 -11.27 -4.60 -0.45
N ARG A 171 -10.89 -4.32 -1.70
CA ARG A 171 -10.02 -5.20 -2.51
C ARG A 171 -8.56 -5.19 -2.06
N TRP A 172 -8.14 -4.15 -1.35
CA TRP A 172 -6.76 -3.84 -1.01
C TRP A 172 -6.52 -3.83 0.51
N LEU A 173 -7.41 -4.46 1.28
CA LEU A 173 -7.18 -4.67 2.71
C LEU A 173 -5.96 -5.58 2.91
N HIS A 174 -5.08 -5.19 3.84
CA HIS A 174 -3.80 -5.83 4.16
C HIS A 174 -2.81 -5.93 2.99
N TRP A 175 -3.09 -5.21 1.90
CA TRP A 175 -2.25 -5.23 0.74
C TRP A 175 -0.99 -4.39 0.97
N HIS A 176 0.15 -5.00 0.65
CA HIS A 176 1.45 -4.34 0.54
C HIS A 176 2.14 -4.82 -0.74
N ALA A 177 2.97 -3.96 -1.33
CA ALA A 177 3.73 -4.34 -2.50
C ALA A 177 4.92 -5.24 -2.12
N LYS A 178 5.27 -6.12 -3.06
CA LYS A 178 6.41 -7.04 -2.95
C LYS A 178 7.44 -6.73 -4.05
N LYS A 179 8.71 -7.00 -3.75
CA LYS A 179 9.87 -6.93 -4.63
C LYS A 179 9.90 -8.18 -5.51
N GLY A 180 10.37 -8.06 -6.76
CA GLY A 180 10.48 -9.17 -7.71
C GLY A 180 9.31 -9.35 -8.69
N ASN A 181 9.41 -10.40 -9.52
CA ASN A 181 8.77 -10.48 -10.85
C ASN A 181 7.38 -11.13 -10.90
N GLY A 182 6.72 -11.37 -9.77
CA GLY A 182 5.62 -12.35 -9.73
C GLY A 182 4.23 -11.84 -9.35
N LYS A 183 4.09 -11.12 -8.23
CA LYS A 183 2.76 -10.92 -7.59
C LYS A 183 2.59 -9.60 -6.85
N GLY A 184 3.36 -8.56 -7.17
CA GLY A 184 3.10 -7.19 -6.72
C GLY A 184 1.91 -6.58 -7.47
N LYS A 185 0.68 -7.04 -7.21
CA LYS A 185 -0.54 -6.55 -7.88
C LYS A 185 -0.73 -5.05 -7.60
N GLY A 186 -0.17 -4.18 -8.44
CA GLY A 186 -0.24 -2.72 -8.27
C GLY A 186 0.53 -1.91 -9.33
N GLY A 187 1.36 -2.54 -10.16
CA GLY A 187 2.12 -1.91 -11.25
C GLY A 187 2.11 -2.72 -12.54
N GLN A 188 2.73 -2.18 -13.60
CA GLN A 188 2.83 -2.85 -14.91
C GLN A 188 3.76 -4.06 -14.79
N TYR A 189 3.29 -5.24 -15.26
CA TYR A 189 3.97 -6.53 -15.10
C TYR A 189 4.27 -6.94 -13.65
N GLY A 190 3.53 -6.42 -12.67
CA GLY A 190 3.72 -6.75 -11.25
C GLY A 190 4.86 -6.01 -10.55
N ARG A 191 5.61 -5.17 -11.28
CA ARG A 191 6.66 -4.29 -10.74
C ARG A 191 6.11 -2.88 -10.51
N ILE A 192 6.33 -2.33 -9.31
CA ILE A 192 5.88 -0.97 -8.95
C ILE A 192 7.02 0.04 -9.00
N VAL A 193 8.22 -0.33 -8.52
CA VAL A 193 9.45 0.45 -8.61
C VAL A 193 10.59 -0.48 -9.02
N ASP A 194 11.71 0.07 -9.49
CA ASP A 194 12.89 -0.74 -9.81
C ASP A 194 13.46 -1.39 -8.54
N ASP A 195 14.05 -2.58 -8.66
CA ASP A 195 14.50 -3.39 -7.51
C ASP A 195 15.55 -2.65 -6.67
N GLU A 196 16.42 -1.85 -7.31
CA GLU A 196 17.41 -1.01 -6.62
C GLU A 196 16.80 0.16 -5.86
N SER A 197 15.52 0.50 -6.10
CA SER A 197 14.85 1.58 -5.40
C SER A 197 14.31 1.15 -4.04
N TRP A 198 14.19 -0.15 -3.79
CA TRP A 198 13.83 -0.68 -2.48
C TRP A 198 14.96 -0.49 -1.47
N ALA A 199 14.60 -0.23 -0.22
CA ALA A 199 15.52 -0.34 0.90
C ALA A 199 15.89 -1.81 1.12
N GLU A 200 17.01 -2.06 1.79
CA GLU A 200 17.41 -3.41 2.18
C GLU A 200 16.32 -4.08 3.03
N GLY A 201 15.96 -5.32 2.68
CA GLY A 201 14.88 -6.09 3.31
C GLY A 201 13.46 -5.59 3.03
N ALA A 202 13.27 -4.47 2.33
CA ALA A 202 11.93 -3.94 2.02
C ALA A 202 11.32 -4.65 0.81
N GLY A 203 10.03 -4.97 0.93
CA GLY A 203 9.26 -5.65 -0.13
C GLY A 203 9.60 -7.13 -0.31
N GLU A 204 10.55 -7.67 0.44
CA GLU A 204 10.84 -9.11 0.45
C GLU A 204 9.76 -9.86 1.24
N ASP A 205 9.46 -11.10 0.86
CA ASP A 205 8.65 -11.97 1.70
C ASP A 205 9.42 -12.14 3.02
N GLN A 206 8.84 -11.68 4.14
CA GLN A 206 9.44 -11.99 5.44
C GLN A 206 9.38 -13.51 5.63
N ILE A 207 10.48 -14.20 5.31
CA ILE A 207 10.75 -15.50 5.88
C ILE A 207 10.83 -15.24 7.39
N PRO A 208 9.99 -15.89 8.22
CA PRO A 208 10.07 -15.73 9.65
C PRO A 208 11.52 -15.92 10.12
N LEU A 209 11.98 -15.06 11.02
CA LEU A 209 13.31 -15.04 11.62
C LEU A 209 13.54 -16.26 12.54
N ALA A 210 13.27 -17.47 12.05
CA ALA A 210 13.32 -18.73 12.79
C ALA A 210 14.26 -19.77 12.15
N THR A 211 15.01 -19.44 11.09
CA THR A 211 15.89 -20.43 10.42
C THR A 211 17.31 -19.98 10.15
N LYS A 212 17.72 -18.77 10.56
CA LYS A 212 19.14 -18.37 10.55
C LYS A 212 19.73 -18.53 11.95
N GLY A 213 19.85 -19.77 12.40
CA GLY A 213 20.40 -20.06 13.72
C GLY A 213 20.34 -21.52 14.15
N ALA A 214 20.68 -22.47 13.28
CA ALA A 214 21.10 -23.80 13.71
C ALA A 214 21.96 -24.43 12.60
N SER A 215 23.28 -24.28 12.73
CA SER A 215 24.19 -25.26 12.19
C SER A 215 23.98 -26.56 12.97
N PHE A 216 23.47 -27.60 12.33
CA PHE A 216 23.70 -28.96 12.79
C PHE A 216 24.00 -29.83 11.58
N ALA A 217 25.25 -30.28 11.51
CA ALA A 217 25.65 -31.37 10.65
C ALA A 217 25.03 -32.66 11.19
N SER A 218 24.35 -33.43 10.35
CA SER A 218 24.31 -34.89 10.42
C SER A 218 23.62 -35.40 9.14
N SER A 219 24.39 -35.95 8.21
CA SER A 219 24.53 -37.40 8.00
C SER A 219 23.24 -38.07 7.51
N PHE A 220 23.17 -38.21 6.18
CA PHE A 220 22.92 -39.46 5.46
C PHE A 220 22.12 -40.55 6.18
N VAL A 221 20.88 -40.78 5.74
CA VAL A 221 20.35 -42.13 5.47
C VAL A 221 19.25 -42.02 4.42
N ALA A 222 19.50 -42.66 3.28
CA ALA A 222 18.47 -43.03 2.31
C ALA A 222 17.60 -44.14 2.92
N TYR A 223 16.31 -44.12 2.65
CA TYR A 223 15.42 -45.26 2.86
C TYR A 223 14.85 -45.65 1.50
N ASP A 224 15.03 -46.94 1.20
CA ASP A 224 14.65 -47.64 -0.02
C ASP A 224 13.13 -47.74 -0.18
N GLU A 225 12.65 -47.62 -1.42
CA GLU A 225 11.31 -48.01 -1.87
C GLU A 225 11.46 -49.33 -2.66
N ASP A 226 11.00 -50.44 -2.08
CA ASP A 226 10.84 -51.73 -2.77
C ASP A 226 9.34 -52.09 -2.86
N ASP A 227 8.82 -51.97 -4.09
CA ASP A 227 7.99 -52.87 -4.90
C ASP A 227 6.99 -53.92 -4.31
N ASN A 228 5.86 -54.02 -5.06
CA ASN A 228 4.90 -55.13 -5.27
C ASN A 228 3.83 -55.42 -4.18
N ALA A 229 2.59 -55.86 -4.47
CA ALA A 229 2.00 -56.49 -5.65
C ALA A 229 0.47 -56.23 -5.73
N GLU A 230 -0.08 -56.37 -6.94
CA GLU A 230 -1.50 -56.53 -7.26
C GLU A 230 -2.05 -57.89 -6.77
N GLU A 231 -3.37 -58.00 -6.52
CA GLU A 231 -4.27 -59.00 -7.15
C GLU A 231 -5.73 -58.82 -6.72
N ASP A 232 -6.63 -58.87 -7.72
CA ASP A 232 -8.09 -58.84 -7.68
C ASP A 232 -8.69 -60.16 -7.17
N LEU A 233 -9.87 -60.14 -6.52
CA LEU A 233 -10.91 -61.18 -6.65
C LEU A 233 -12.32 -60.63 -6.31
N GLU A 234 -13.24 -60.86 -7.25
CA GLU A 234 -14.68 -60.56 -7.22
C GLU A 234 -15.54 -61.65 -6.54
N GLU A 235 -16.84 -61.34 -6.47
CA GLU A 235 -18.05 -62.20 -6.44
C GLU A 235 -18.93 -62.18 -5.17
N ASP A 236 -20.03 -61.41 -5.33
CA ASP A 236 -21.44 -61.82 -5.30
C ASP A 236 -22.17 -62.25 -4.02
N VAL A 237 -23.23 -61.48 -3.71
CA VAL A 237 -24.57 -61.99 -3.35
C VAL A 237 -25.64 -60.93 -3.67
N ASP A 238 -26.47 -61.24 -4.68
CA ASP A 238 -27.76 -60.61 -5.00
C ASP A 238 -28.90 -61.19 -4.13
N LEU A 239 -29.95 -60.40 -3.89
CA LEU A 239 -31.37 -60.70 -4.19
C LEU A 239 -32.35 -59.75 -3.47
N ASP A 240 -33.08 -58.98 -4.29
CA ASP A 240 -34.54 -58.73 -4.28
C ASP A 240 -35.22 -58.07 -3.06
N ASP A 241 -36.24 -57.24 -3.15
CA ASP A 241 -37.07 -56.63 -4.20
C ASP A 241 -37.97 -55.61 -3.44
N VAL A 242 -38.55 -54.66 -4.17
CA VAL A 242 -39.88 -54.03 -3.98
C VAL A 242 -39.85 -52.69 -4.72
N PHE A 243 -40.21 -52.79 -6.00
CA PHE A 243 -41.26 -51.99 -6.67
C PHE A 243 -41.62 -50.62 -6.03
N GLY A 244 -41.72 -49.52 -6.77
CA GLY A 244 -42.07 -49.41 -8.17
C GLY A 244 -42.16 -47.95 -8.61
N ARG A 245 -42.18 -47.84 -9.93
CA ARG A 245 -41.88 -46.69 -10.77
C ARG A 245 -43.18 -45.97 -11.19
N GLN A 246 -43.01 -44.84 -11.89
CA GLN A 246 -43.95 -44.16 -12.81
C GLN A 246 -44.87 -43.11 -12.16
N SER A 247 -45.26 -42.01 -12.81
CA SER A 247 -44.91 -41.39 -14.10
C SER A 247 -45.66 -40.04 -14.16
N LEU A 248 -45.05 -39.07 -14.86
CA LEU A 248 -45.62 -37.98 -15.64
C LEU A 248 -47.12 -37.62 -15.49
N GLY A 249 -47.38 -36.33 -15.27
CA GLY A 249 -48.68 -35.70 -15.47
C GLY A 249 -48.56 -34.18 -15.59
N SER A 250 -48.52 -33.69 -16.82
CA SER A 250 -48.68 -32.28 -17.21
C SER A 250 -50.14 -31.87 -17.10
N ALA A 251 -50.46 -30.66 -16.58
CA ALA A 251 -51.45 -29.73 -17.16
C ALA A 251 -51.79 -28.55 -16.22
N MET A 252 -51.59 -27.35 -16.77
CA MET A 252 -52.44 -26.14 -16.75
C MET A 252 -53.60 -26.05 -15.74
N THR A 253 -53.71 -24.93 -15.02
CA THR A 253 -54.79 -23.92 -15.26
C THR A 253 -54.63 -22.66 -14.39
N ASN A 254 -54.96 -21.52 -15.01
CA ASN A 254 -55.15 -20.18 -14.43
C ASN A 254 -56.22 -20.14 -13.33
N TRP A 255 -56.08 -19.25 -12.34
CA TRP A 255 -57.17 -18.32 -11.99
C TRP A 255 -56.75 -17.10 -11.14
N PHE A 256 -57.60 -16.08 -11.30
CA PHE A 256 -57.58 -14.67 -10.89
C PHE A 256 -57.80 -14.39 -9.40
N GLY A 257 -57.51 -13.15 -8.97
CA GLY A 257 -58.19 -12.47 -7.85
C GLY A 257 -57.33 -11.43 -7.11
N MET A 258 -57.24 -10.17 -7.58
CA MET A 258 -57.99 -8.99 -7.10
C MET A 258 -57.84 -8.63 -5.60
N ARG A 259 -57.09 -7.55 -5.33
CA ARG A 259 -57.62 -6.31 -4.74
C ARG A 259 -56.71 -5.13 -5.05
#